data_AF-A0A9W5X4L2-F1
#
_entry.id   AF-A0A9W5X4L2-F1
#
_cell.length_a   1.000
_cell.length_b   1.000
_cell.length_c   1.000
_cell.angle_alpha   90.00
_cell.angle_beta   90.00
_cell.angle_gamma   90.00
#
_symmetry.space_group_name_H-M   'P 1'
#
loop_
_entity.id
_entity.type
_entity.pdbx_description
1 polymer ?
#
loop_
_entity_poly.entity_id
_entity_poly.type
_entity_poly.pdbx_seq_one_letter_code
_entity_poly.pdbx_strand_id
1 'polypeptide(L)'
;MEVIHNNYLIAFFIRLGTTTTGLLVSTLVNLFVLPPKYTEEIVKDIQQVAKQTGIVIDQVLIEILENEQQETNRADKLVDQLDKKLHHVELLIKFQKDETKYHPLAGNKKDTFDHASKQVIQLRLIQYHLDNLIKTPLKSISWSNEERSILLQAIRKLSLSMGNKVDYDPILHQKELDKLMQLYWVNNVETKNKKHPTHFPPELIILYEVVSIYNLVAAFYDRKNKSESVPG
;
A
#
# COMPACT_ATOMS: atom_id res chain seq x y z
N MET A 1 28.82 -36.26 -53.36
CA MET A 1 28.54 -35.97 -51.94
C MET A 1 27.55 -34.80 -51.86
N GLU A 2 26.30 -34.98 -52.32
CA GLU A 2 25.35 -33.86 -52.43
C GLU A 2 23.92 -34.21 -51.97
N VAL A 3 23.57 -35.49 -51.95
CA VAL A 3 22.25 -35.97 -51.51
C VAL A 3 22.13 -36.08 -49.98
N ILE A 4 23.26 -36.20 -49.27
CA ILE A 4 23.26 -36.40 -47.82
C ILE A 4 23.00 -35.06 -47.08
N HIS A 5 23.57 -33.94 -47.53
CA HIS A 5 23.36 -32.63 -46.91
C HIS A 5 21.94 -32.08 -47.11
N ASN A 6 21.29 -32.38 -48.24
CA ASN A 6 19.95 -31.90 -48.52
C ASN A 6 18.90 -32.50 -47.55
N ASN A 7 19.05 -33.78 -47.19
CA ASN A 7 18.15 -34.44 -46.23
C ASN A 7 18.31 -33.90 -44.80
N TYR A 8 19.52 -33.56 -44.37
CA TYR A 8 19.73 -32.97 -43.04
C TYR A 8 19.11 -31.57 -42.92
N LEU A 9 19.23 -30.74 -43.97
CA LEU A 9 18.60 -29.42 -43.98
C LEU A 9 17.08 -29.51 -44.01
N ILE A 10 16.51 -30.38 -44.85
CA ILE A 10 15.06 -30.62 -44.90
C ILE A 10 14.56 -31.15 -43.54
N ALA A 11 15.23 -32.14 -42.95
CA ALA A 11 14.87 -32.66 -41.64
C ALA A 11 14.98 -31.62 -40.51
N PHE A 12 15.99 -30.73 -40.59
CA PHE A 12 16.13 -29.59 -39.67
C PHE A 12 14.96 -28.62 -39.78
N PHE A 13 14.57 -28.21 -40.99
CA PHE A 13 13.43 -27.30 -41.18
C PHE A 13 12.10 -27.94 -40.80
N ILE A 14 11.91 -29.25 -41.02
CA ILE A 14 10.73 -29.97 -40.53
C ILE A 14 10.68 -29.95 -38.99
N ARG A 15 11.80 -30.20 -38.31
CA ARG A 15 11.86 -30.15 -36.84
C ARG A 15 11.63 -28.74 -36.31
N LEU A 16 12.24 -27.75 -36.95
CA LEU A 16 12.06 -26.35 -36.60
C LEU A 16 10.59 -25.95 -36.77
N GLY A 17 9.99 -26.22 -37.94
CA GLY A 17 8.61 -25.90 -38.23
C GLY A 17 7.61 -26.57 -37.29
N THR A 18 7.78 -27.86 -37.00
CA THR A 18 6.90 -28.58 -36.07
C THR A 18 7.04 -28.09 -34.63
N THR A 19 8.26 -27.80 -34.18
CA THR A 19 8.51 -27.27 -32.82
C THR A 19 8.00 -25.84 -32.69
N THR A 20 8.25 -24.97 -33.67
CA THR A 20 7.73 -23.60 -33.70
C THR A 20 6.21 -23.59 -33.75
N THR A 21 5.59 -24.42 -34.58
CA THR A 21 4.12 -24.53 -34.63
C THR A 21 3.56 -25.00 -33.30
N GLY A 22 4.18 -26.03 -32.70
CA GLY A 22 3.80 -26.53 -31.37
C GLY A 22 3.88 -25.44 -30.30
N LEU A 23 4.97 -24.66 -30.28
CA LEU A 23 5.14 -23.55 -29.35
C LEU A 23 4.13 -22.42 -29.60
N LEU A 24 3.90 -22.05 -30.86
CA LEU A 24 2.94 -21.00 -31.22
C LEU A 24 1.52 -21.39 -30.82
N VAL A 25 1.07 -22.59 -31.20
CA VAL A 25 -0.26 -23.09 -30.86
C VAL A 25 -0.40 -23.23 -29.35
N SER A 26 0.61 -23.80 -28.66
CA SER A 26 0.58 -23.93 -27.20
C SER A 26 0.50 -22.57 -26.50
N THR A 27 1.24 -21.57 -26.99
CA THR A 27 1.21 -20.21 -26.42
C THR A 27 -0.15 -19.56 -26.63
N LEU A 28 -0.72 -19.63 -27.84
CA LEU A 28 -2.03 -19.07 -28.16
C LEU A 28 -3.14 -19.74 -27.35
N VAL A 29 -3.14 -21.07 -27.30
CA VAL A 29 -4.14 -21.83 -26.52
C VAL A 29 -4.04 -21.45 -25.05
N ASN A 30 -2.84 -21.42 -24.47
CA ASN A 30 -2.67 -21.04 -23.06
C ASN A 30 -3.16 -19.61 -22.79
N LEU A 31 -2.86 -18.66 -23.68
CA LEU A 31 -3.28 -17.27 -23.56
C LEU A 31 -4.81 -17.09 -23.63
N PHE A 32 -5.48 -17.76 -24.58
CA PHE A 32 -6.92 -17.58 -24.80
C PHE A 32 -7.79 -18.47 -23.92
N VAL A 33 -7.32 -19.65 -23.52
CA VAL A 33 -8.11 -20.62 -22.74
C VAL A 33 -7.93 -20.42 -21.23
N LEU A 34 -6.74 -20.03 -20.78
CA LEU A 34 -6.40 -19.91 -19.35
C LEU A 34 -5.86 -18.51 -19.05
N PRO A 35 -6.73 -17.48 -18.97
CA PRO A 35 -6.28 -16.14 -18.63
C PRO A 35 -5.65 -16.12 -17.23
N PRO A 36 -4.60 -15.32 -17.03
CA PRO A 36 -3.93 -15.20 -15.73
C PRO A 36 -4.87 -14.65 -14.65
N LYS A 37 -4.68 -15.10 -13.41
CA LYS A 37 -5.54 -14.76 -12.26
C LYS A 37 -5.01 -13.58 -11.42
N TYR A 38 -4.58 -12.50 -12.08
CA TYR A 38 -3.93 -11.38 -11.38
C TYR A 38 -4.81 -10.75 -10.29
N THR A 39 -6.14 -10.63 -10.50
CA THR A 39 -7.03 -10.02 -9.50
C THR A 39 -7.00 -10.75 -8.15
N GLU A 40 -6.95 -12.08 -8.14
CA GLU A 40 -6.89 -12.88 -6.89
C GLU A 40 -5.54 -12.68 -6.18
N GLU A 41 -4.46 -12.67 -6.95
CA GLU A 41 -3.09 -12.43 -6.46
C GLU A 41 -2.95 -11.02 -5.86
N ILE A 42 -3.46 -10.00 -6.56
CA ILE A 42 -3.47 -8.61 -6.10
C ILE A 42 -4.19 -8.48 -4.75
N VAL A 43 -5.39 -9.06 -4.61
CA VAL A 43 -6.15 -8.98 -3.35
C VAL A 43 -5.40 -9.65 -2.19
N LYS A 44 -4.79 -10.81 -2.45
CA LYS A 44 -3.98 -11.52 -1.46
C LYS A 44 -2.76 -10.69 -1.05
N ASP A 45 -2.06 -10.09 -2.00
CA ASP A 45 -0.85 -9.31 -1.71
C ASP A 45 -1.18 -8.00 -1.01
N ILE A 46 -2.30 -7.34 -1.35
CA ILE A 46 -2.80 -6.16 -0.62
C ILE A 46 -2.99 -6.48 0.86
N GLN A 47 -3.58 -7.64 1.19
CA GLN A 47 -3.77 -8.04 2.59
C GLN A 47 -2.43 -8.23 3.32
N GLN A 48 -1.43 -8.82 2.64
CA GLN A 48 -0.10 -8.99 3.21
C GLN A 48 0.61 -7.64 3.41
N VAL A 49 0.52 -6.75 2.42
CA VAL A 49 1.11 -5.41 2.46
C VAL A 49 0.41 -4.55 3.51
N ALA A 50 -0.91 -4.63 3.67
CA ALA A 50 -1.65 -3.93 4.71
C ALA A 50 -1.20 -4.39 6.11
N LYS A 51 -1.09 -5.71 6.33
CA LYS A 51 -0.57 -6.24 7.59
C LYS A 51 0.84 -5.76 7.89
N GLN A 52 1.73 -5.77 6.88
CA GLN A 52 3.08 -5.24 7.06
C GLN A 52 3.06 -3.73 7.31
N THR A 53 2.18 -2.98 6.66
CA THR A 53 2.01 -1.53 6.88
C THR A 53 1.67 -1.24 8.33
N GLY A 54 0.75 -2.02 8.95
CA GLY A 54 0.47 -1.90 10.38
C GLY A 54 1.70 -2.12 11.28
N ILE A 55 2.55 -3.09 10.95
CA ILE A 55 3.80 -3.36 11.69
C ILE A 55 4.79 -2.20 11.52
N VAL A 56 4.94 -1.68 10.30
CA VAL A 56 5.86 -0.57 10.01
C VAL A 56 5.39 0.72 10.68
N ILE A 57 4.08 1.01 10.66
CA ILE A 57 3.49 2.15 11.39
C ILE A 57 3.86 2.10 12.88
N ASP A 58 3.65 0.95 13.52
CA ASP A 58 3.93 0.78 14.95
C ASP A 58 5.42 1.01 15.24
N GLN A 59 6.31 0.38 14.47
CA GLN A 59 7.76 0.49 14.67
C GLN A 59 8.28 1.91 14.43
N VAL A 60 7.94 2.53 13.29
CA VAL A 60 8.42 3.87 12.93
C VAL A 60 7.95 4.91 13.95
N LEU A 61 6.67 4.89 14.33
CA LEU A 61 6.12 5.89 15.23
C LEU A 61 6.57 5.68 16.68
N ILE A 62 6.78 4.44 17.12
CA ILE A 62 7.36 4.17 18.45
C ILE A 62 8.82 4.64 18.50
N GLU A 63 9.64 4.33 17.48
CA GLU A 63 11.04 4.79 17.41
C GLU A 63 11.13 6.34 17.45
N ILE A 64 10.19 7.04 16.80
CA ILE A 64 10.06 8.51 16.86
C ILE A 64 9.70 8.98 18.28
N LEU A 65 8.74 8.32 18.93
CA LEU A 65 8.31 8.69 20.29
C LEU A 65 9.35 8.41 21.37
N GLU A 66 10.23 7.45 21.14
CA GLU A 66 11.33 7.09 22.04
C GLU A 66 12.63 7.84 21.74
N ASN A 67 12.63 8.67 20.69
CA ASN A 67 13.78 9.45 20.21
C ASN A 67 14.98 8.54 19.83
N GLU A 68 14.69 7.31 19.38
CA GLU A 68 15.69 6.30 19.00
C GLU A 68 16.10 6.40 17.51
N GLN A 69 15.53 7.37 16.77
CA GLN A 69 15.76 7.56 15.34
C GLN A 69 17.24 7.68 14.94
N GLN A 70 18.11 8.08 15.87
CA GLN A 70 19.53 8.35 15.58
C GLN A 70 20.44 7.12 15.66
N GLU A 71 19.99 6.03 16.29
CA GLU A 71 20.88 4.90 16.60
C GLU A 71 20.73 3.71 15.63
N THR A 72 19.60 3.57 14.91
CA THR A 72 19.39 2.41 14.03
C THR A 72 18.74 2.76 12.69
N ASN A 73 19.34 2.32 11.57
CA ASN A 73 18.73 2.38 10.22
C ASN A 73 17.60 1.33 10.06
N ARG A 74 16.83 1.06 11.11
CA ARG A 74 15.83 -0.01 11.15
C ARG A 74 14.53 0.43 10.49
N ALA A 75 13.98 1.57 10.92
CA ALA A 75 12.80 2.19 10.30
C ALA A 75 12.95 2.35 8.77
N ASP A 76 14.08 2.89 8.31
CA ASP A 76 14.38 3.04 6.87
C ASP A 76 14.27 1.70 6.13
N LYS A 77 14.94 0.66 6.63
CA LYS A 77 14.91 -0.67 6.00
C LYS A 77 13.50 -1.26 5.94
N LEU A 78 12.67 -1.00 6.95
CA LEU A 78 11.30 -1.48 7.00
C LEU A 78 10.42 -0.77 5.97
N VAL A 79 10.57 0.54 5.84
CA VAL A 79 9.87 1.35 4.81
C VAL A 79 10.33 0.96 3.40
N ASP A 80 11.63 0.74 3.18
CA ASP A 80 12.17 0.26 1.90
C ASP A 80 11.63 -1.14 1.53
N GLN A 81 11.50 -2.03 2.52
CA GLN A 81 10.91 -3.36 2.30
C GLN A 81 9.42 -3.26 1.96
N LEU A 82 8.71 -2.33 2.60
CA LEU A 82 7.31 -2.06 2.30
C LEU A 82 7.15 -1.51 0.88
N ASP A 83 8.00 -0.56 0.48
CA ASP A 83 8.03 0.02 -0.87
C ASP A 83 8.19 -1.05 -1.95
N LYS A 84 9.16 -1.97 -1.78
CA LYS A 84 9.40 -3.07 -2.74
C LYS A 84 8.17 -3.97 -2.92
N LYS A 85 7.49 -4.31 -1.83
CA LYS A 85 6.28 -5.13 -1.91
C LYS A 85 5.12 -4.38 -2.57
N LEU A 86 4.97 -3.10 -2.25
CA LEU A 86 3.93 -2.29 -2.84
C LEU A 86 4.14 -2.10 -4.35
N HIS A 87 5.39 -1.91 -4.77
CA HIS A 87 5.78 -1.85 -6.18
C HIS A 87 5.41 -3.13 -6.94
N HIS A 88 5.57 -4.30 -6.30
CA HIS A 88 5.14 -5.57 -6.89
C HIS A 88 3.63 -5.59 -7.15
N VAL A 89 2.81 -5.17 -6.18
CA VAL A 89 1.34 -5.14 -6.35
C VAL A 89 0.93 -4.13 -7.43
N GLU A 90 1.59 -2.97 -7.50
CA GLU A 90 1.36 -1.98 -8.55
C GLU A 90 1.68 -2.54 -9.96
N LEU A 91 2.74 -3.35 -10.06
CA LEU A 91 3.08 -4.04 -11.30
C LEU A 91 2.00 -5.06 -11.69
N LEU A 92 1.48 -5.85 -10.74
CA LEU A 92 0.36 -6.77 -10.99
C LEU A 92 -0.90 -6.02 -11.44
N ILE A 93 -1.20 -4.87 -10.83
CA ILE A 93 -2.31 -4.01 -11.27
C ILE A 93 -2.10 -3.55 -12.71
N LYS A 94 -0.88 -3.16 -13.09
CA LYS A 94 -0.55 -2.78 -14.47
C LYS A 94 -0.78 -3.96 -15.43
N PHE A 95 -0.31 -5.15 -15.09
CA PHE A 95 -0.54 -6.35 -15.91
C PHE A 95 -2.03 -6.66 -16.06
N GLN A 96 -2.82 -6.57 -14.99
CA GLN A 96 -4.28 -6.78 -15.06
C GLN A 96 -4.98 -5.72 -15.93
N LYS A 97 -4.54 -4.45 -15.88
CA LYS A 97 -5.06 -3.38 -16.76
C LYS A 97 -4.75 -3.66 -18.23
N ASP A 98 -3.52 -4.07 -18.54
CA ASP A 98 -3.13 -4.43 -19.90
C ASP A 98 -3.90 -5.65 -20.39
N GLU A 99 -4.11 -6.65 -19.54
CA GLU A 99 -4.87 -7.85 -19.84
C GLU A 99 -6.35 -7.59 -20.12
N THR A 100 -6.93 -6.58 -19.49
CA THR A 100 -8.33 -6.18 -19.68
C THR A 100 -8.64 -5.81 -21.14
N LYS A 101 -7.62 -5.48 -21.95
CA LYS A 101 -7.75 -5.22 -23.39
C LYS A 101 -8.10 -6.47 -24.19
N TYR A 102 -7.65 -7.64 -23.73
CA TYR A 102 -7.86 -8.94 -24.37
C TYR A 102 -8.97 -9.74 -23.69
N HIS A 103 -9.02 -9.66 -22.35
CA HIS A 103 -9.99 -10.36 -21.51
C HIS A 103 -10.67 -9.36 -20.56
N PRO A 104 -11.74 -8.67 -21.02
CA PRO A 104 -12.42 -7.65 -20.22
C PRO A 104 -12.94 -8.17 -18.88
N LEU A 105 -12.69 -7.41 -17.81
CA LEU A 105 -13.30 -7.66 -16.50
C LEU A 105 -14.77 -7.22 -16.52
N ALA A 106 -15.65 -8.06 -15.99
CA ALA A 106 -17.09 -7.79 -15.90
C ALA A 106 -17.64 -8.11 -14.50
N GLY A 107 -18.73 -7.41 -14.14
CA GLY A 107 -19.43 -7.56 -12.86
C GLY A 107 -18.49 -7.50 -11.65
N ASN A 108 -18.70 -8.42 -10.71
CA ASN A 108 -17.98 -8.48 -9.44
C ASN A 108 -16.45 -8.49 -9.57
N LYS A 109 -15.89 -9.07 -10.64
CA LYS A 109 -14.44 -9.09 -10.86
C LYS A 109 -13.89 -7.69 -11.11
N LYS A 110 -14.62 -6.87 -11.87
CA LYS A 110 -14.26 -5.48 -12.13
C LYS A 110 -14.34 -4.66 -10.84
N ASP A 111 -15.43 -4.79 -10.08
CA ASP A 111 -15.60 -4.06 -8.82
C ASP A 111 -14.53 -4.43 -7.79
N THR A 112 -14.18 -5.72 -7.72
CA THR A 112 -13.08 -6.22 -6.87
C THR A 112 -11.75 -5.61 -7.29
N PHE A 113 -11.45 -5.60 -8.59
CA PHE A 113 -10.22 -5.02 -9.12
C PHE A 113 -10.13 -3.50 -8.91
N ASP A 114 -11.24 -2.78 -9.11
CA ASP A 114 -11.30 -1.33 -8.90
C ASP A 114 -11.15 -0.97 -7.42
N HIS A 115 -11.74 -1.75 -6.52
CA HIS A 115 -11.55 -1.58 -5.07
C HIS A 115 -10.10 -1.88 -4.66
N ALA A 116 -9.54 -3.01 -5.11
CA ALA A 116 -8.15 -3.38 -4.85
C ALA A 116 -7.18 -2.30 -5.35
N SER A 117 -7.42 -1.74 -6.54
CA SER A 117 -6.62 -0.64 -7.09
C SER A 117 -6.64 0.61 -6.20
N LYS A 118 -7.79 0.95 -5.62
CA LYS A 118 -7.89 2.08 -4.66
C LYS A 118 -7.16 1.79 -3.36
N GLN A 119 -7.24 0.56 -2.87
CA GLN A 119 -6.54 0.15 -1.65
C GLN A 119 -5.01 0.29 -1.78
N VAL A 120 -4.45 -0.09 -2.92
CA VAL A 120 -3.01 0.10 -3.22
C VAL A 120 -2.62 1.57 -3.20
N ILE A 121 -3.46 2.45 -3.75
CA ILE A 121 -3.21 3.91 -3.69
C ILE A 121 -3.16 4.38 -2.23
N GLN A 122 -4.06 3.91 -1.35
CA GLN A 122 -4.01 4.30 0.06
C GLN A 122 -2.73 3.80 0.75
N LEU A 123 -2.34 2.54 0.50
CA LEU A 123 -1.10 1.98 1.03
C LEU A 123 0.14 2.77 0.56
N ARG A 124 0.14 3.24 -0.70
CA ARG A 124 1.21 4.09 -1.26
C ARG A 124 1.32 5.42 -0.55
N LEU A 125 0.18 6.08 -0.32
CA LEU A 125 0.16 7.34 0.41
C LEU A 125 0.62 7.16 1.86
N ILE A 126 0.18 6.09 2.53
CA ILE A 126 0.65 5.77 3.89
C ILE A 126 2.17 5.59 3.91
N GLN A 127 2.72 4.85 2.94
CA GLN A 127 4.17 4.66 2.83
C GLN A 127 4.91 5.99 2.64
N TYR A 128 4.38 6.94 1.87
CA TYR A 128 4.97 8.28 1.73
C TYR A 128 4.95 9.08 3.04
N HIS A 129 3.86 9.03 3.82
CA HIS A 129 3.82 9.67 5.13
C HIS A 129 4.85 9.07 6.10
N LEU A 130 5.04 7.75 6.08
CA LEU A 130 6.08 7.08 6.87
C LEU A 130 7.49 7.47 6.42
N ASP A 131 7.73 7.52 5.12
CA ASP A 131 9.02 7.94 4.55
C ASP A 131 9.34 9.40 4.90
N ASN A 132 8.35 10.29 4.83
CA ASN A 132 8.49 11.68 5.24
C ASN A 132 8.84 11.81 6.73
N LEU A 133 8.19 11.02 7.60
CA LEU A 133 8.47 11.02 9.04
C LEU A 133 9.91 10.62 9.35
N ILE A 134 10.45 9.61 8.67
CA ILE A 134 11.82 9.15 8.90
C ILE A 134 12.84 10.18 8.37
N LYS A 135 12.58 10.77 7.20
CA LYS A 135 13.49 11.73 6.57
C LYS A 135 13.43 13.13 7.18
N THR A 136 12.40 13.43 7.98
CA THR A 136 12.26 14.73 8.64
C THR A 136 13.22 14.81 9.83
N PRO A 137 14.08 15.83 9.91
CA PRO A 137 14.97 16.01 11.07
C PRO A 137 14.17 16.53 12.27
N LEU A 138 13.56 15.61 13.01
CA LEU A 138 12.82 15.91 14.23
C LEU A 138 13.83 16.10 15.38
N LYS A 139 13.98 17.33 15.87
CA LYS A 139 14.90 17.66 16.97
C LYS A 139 14.11 18.22 18.15
N SER A 140 14.52 17.83 19.36
CA SER A 140 13.98 18.40 20.61
C SER A 140 12.47 18.17 20.79
N ILE A 141 11.99 16.96 20.49
CA ILE A 141 10.62 16.54 20.74
C ILE A 141 10.38 16.49 22.26
N SER A 142 9.33 17.14 22.75
CA SER A 142 8.98 17.21 24.16
C SER A 142 7.48 16.98 24.39
N TRP A 143 7.06 15.71 24.34
CA TRP A 143 5.70 15.31 24.69
C TRP A 143 5.44 15.34 26.19
N SER A 144 4.24 15.74 26.60
CA SER A 144 3.71 15.41 27.92
C SER A 144 3.46 13.90 28.05
N ASN A 145 3.41 13.38 29.27
CA ASN A 145 3.08 11.97 29.52
C ASN A 145 1.69 11.60 28.98
N GLU A 146 0.75 12.53 29.09
CA GLU A 146 -0.62 12.39 28.59
C GLU A 146 -0.64 12.34 27.06
N GLU A 147 0.04 13.26 26.39
CA GLU A 147 0.13 13.31 24.92
C GLU A 147 0.77 12.05 24.35
N ARG A 148 1.90 11.62 24.95
CA ARG A 148 2.58 10.39 24.58
C ARG A 148 1.67 9.17 24.75
N SER A 149 0.91 9.09 25.84
CA SER A 149 -0.03 7.99 26.09
C SER A 149 -1.15 7.96 25.05
N ILE A 150 -1.70 9.12 24.68
CA ILE A 150 -2.73 9.23 23.63
C ILE A 150 -2.17 8.76 22.29
N LEU A 151 -0.98 9.23 21.88
CA LEU A 151 -0.35 8.79 20.64
C LEU A 151 -0.09 7.29 20.62
N LEU A 152 0.53 6.74 21.67
CA LEU A 152 0.84 5.31 21.74
C LEU A 152 -0.41 4.43 21.64
N GLN A 153 -1.50 4.84 22.30
CA GLN A 153 -2.77 4.11 22.20
C GLN A 153 -3.35 4.18 20.79
N ALA A 154 -3.30 5.35 20.15
CA ALA A 154 -3.77 5.52 18.79
C ALA A 154 -2.95 4.65 17.81
N ILE A 155 -1.61 4.75 17.86
CA ILE A 155 -0.69 3.99 17.00
C ILE A 155 -0.95 2.48 17.10
N ARG A 156 -1.06 1.94 18.31
CA ARG A 156 -1.34 0.51 18.52
C ARG A 156 -2.67 0.09 17.92
N LYS A 157 -3.72 0.89 18.09
CA LYS A 157 -5.05 0.61 17.52
C LYS A 157 -5.04 0.67 15.99
N LEU A 158 -4.32 1.64 15.43
CA LEU A 158 -4.12 1.78 13.99
C LEU A 158 -3.34 0.60 13.39
N SER A 159 -2.28 0.17 14.09
CA SER A 159 -1.47 -0.99 13.69
C SER A 159 -2.31 -2.27 13.67
N LEU A 160 -3.10 -2.51 14.73
CA LEU A 160 -3.99 -3.65 14.82
C LEU A 160 -5.06 -3.63 13.72
N SER A 161 -5.68 -2.47 13.47
CA SER A 161 -6.72 -2.35 12.44
C SER A 161 -6.20 -2.62 11.03
N MET A 162 -4.91 -2.37 10.75
CA MET A 162 -4.25 -2.74 9.50
C MET A 162 -3.80 -4.21 9.44
N GLY A 163 -3.55 -4.82 10.60
CA GLY A 163 -3.09 -6.20 10.73
C GLY A 163 -4.10 -7.25 10.25
N ASN A 164 -5.39 -6.98 10.45
CA ASN A 164 -6.48 -7.84 10.01
C ASN A 164 -7.75 -7.01 9.78
N LYS A 165 -8.43 -7.27 8.67
CA LYS A 165 -9.68 -6.58 8.31
C LYS A 165 -10.78 -6.74 9.36
N VAL A 166 -10.82 -7.87 10.07
CA VAL A 166 -11.80 -8.11 11.15
C VAL A 166 -11.61 -7.14 12.31
N ASP A 167 -10.39 -6.62 12.49
CA ASP A 167 -10.03 -5.75 13.61
C ASP A 167 -10.28 -4.27 13.29
N TYR A 168 -10.72 -3.93 12.07
CA TYR A 168 -11.12 -2.57 11.72
C TYR A 168 -12.56 -2.29 12.15
N ASP A 169 -12.70 -1.46 13.19
CA ASP A 169 -13.95 -0.88 13.63
C ASP A 169 -13.99 0.62 13.26
N PRO A 170 -14.87 1.04 12.33
CA PRO A 170 -14.94 2.44 11.89
C PRO A 170 -15.34 3.41 13.00
N ILE A 171 -16.16 2.98 13.98
CA ILE A 171 -16.59 3.82 15.09
C ILE A 171 -15.42 4.04 16.05
N LEU A 172 -14.71 2.96 16.40
CA LEU A 172 -13.52 3.06 17.23
C LEU A 172 -12.41 3.87 16.54
N HIS A 173 -12.22 3.66 15.24
CA HIS A 173 -11.24 4.38 14.43
C HIS A 173 -11.52 5.88 14.42
N GLN A 174 -12.77 6.28 14.18
CA GLN A 174 -13.17 7.70 14.21
C GLN A 174 -12.96 8.30 15.61
N LYS A 175 -13.29 7.57 16.68
CA LYS A 175 -13.09 8.04 18.05
C LYS A 175 -11.62 8.31 18.37
N GLU A 176 -10.68 7.49 17.90
CA GLU A 176 -9.25 7.76 18.10
C GLU A 176 -8.76 8.91 17.23
N LEU A 177 -9.26 9.03 16.00
CA LEU A 177 -8.98 10.18 15.13
C LEU A 177 -9.44 11.49 15.77
N ASP A 178 -10.62 11.53 16.39
CA ASP A 178 -11.14 12.72 17.07
C ASP A 178 -10.23 13.17 18.23
N LYS A 179 -9.68 12.22 19.01
CA LYS A 179 -8.71 12.53 20.07
C LYS A 179 -7.41 13.11 19.51
N LEU A 180 -6.91 12.55 18.41
CA LEU A 180 -5.70 13.06 17.75
C LEU A 180 -5.92 14.46 17.17
N MET A 181 -7.09 14.72 16.58
CA MET A 181 -7.46 16.05 16.10
C MET A 181 -7.59 17.06 17.23
N GLN A 182 -8.15 16.65 18.38
CA GLN A 182 -8.20 17.50 19.58
C GLN A 182 -6.79 17.84 20.07
N LEU A 183 -5.91 16.84 20.15
CA LEU A 183 -4.51 17.02 20.56
C LEU A 183 -3.75 17.95 19.59
N TYR A 184 -3.95 17.79 18.29
CA TYR A 184 -3.42 18.68 17.26
C TYR A 184 -3.92 20.12 17.44
N TRP A 185 -5.22 20.29 17.68
CA TRP A 185 -5.81 21.62 17.85
C TRP A 185 -5.23 22.36 19.07
N VAL A 186 -5.13 21.69 20.22
CA VAL A 186 -4.55 22.26 21.44
C VAL A 186 -3.11 22.71 21.20
N ASN A 187 -2.27 21.83 20.65
CA ASN A 187 -0.87 22.15 20.34
C ASN A 187 -0.73 23.29 19.31
N ASN A 188 -1.61 23.35 18.30
CA ASN A 188 -1.59 24.41 17.29
C ASN A 188 -1.96 25.78 17.90
N VAL A 189 -2.90 25.83 18.84
CA VAL A 189 -3.24 27.09 19.53
C VAL A 189 -2.10 27.54 20.43
N GLU A 190 -1.48 26.64 21.20
CA GLU A 190 -0.35 26.98 22.08
C GLU A 190 0.86 27.49 21.32
N THR A 191 1.12 26.94 20.13
CA THR A 191 2.26 27.32 19.30
C THR A 191 2.06 28.68 18.63
N LYS A 192 0.83 29.02 18.21
CA LYS A 192 0.48 30.37 17.73
C LYS A 192 0.64 31.46 18.79
N ASN A 193 0.50 31.11 20.07
CA ASN A 193 0.67 32.05 21.18
C ASN A 193 2.15 32.36 21.49
N LYS A 194 3.11 31.62 20.90
CA LYS A 194 4.55 31.93 21.00
C LYS A 194 4.91 32.99 19.95
N LYS A 195 5.70 34.01 20.34
CA LYS A 195 6.14 35.07 19.41
C LYS A 195 7.05 34.49 18.32
N HIS A 196 6.57 34.55 17.07
CA HIS A 196 7.31 34.22 15.84
C HIS A 196 8.01 32.84 15.82
N PRO A 197 7.25 31.72 15.82
CA PRO A 197 7.84 30.43 15.47
C PRO A 197 8.24 30.48 13.98
N THR A 198 9.53 30.44 13.70
CA THR A 198 10.03 30.41 12.31
C THR A 198 9.89 29.03 11.65
N HIS A 199 9.52 27.99 12.42
CA HIS A 199 9.32 26.62 11.96
C HIS A 199 8.15 25.97 12.70
N PHE A 200 7.49 25.01 12.04
CA PHE A 200 6.51 24.16 12.72
C PHE A 200 7.21 23.28 13.78
N PRO A 201 6.67 23.19 15.00
CA PRO A 201 7.16 22.26 16.01
C PRO A 201 7.13 20.81 15.50
N PRO A 202 8.16 20.00 15.83
CA PRO A 202 8.21 18.57 15.48
C PRO A 202 6.94 17.81 15.87
N GLU A 203 6.36 18.12 17.03
CA GLU A 203 5.14 17.51 17.56
C GLU A 203 3.94 17.69 16.62
N LEU A 204 3.79 18.90 16.07
CA LEU A 204 2.71 19.20 15.13
C LEU A 204 2.90 18.50 13.79
N ILE A 205 4.15 18.35 13.35
CA ILE A 205 4.48 17.57 12.15
C ILE A 205 4.08 16.11 12.38
N ILE A 206 4.51 15.50 13.48
CA ILE A 206 4.18 14.11 13.82
C ILE A 206 2.65 13.92 13.90
N LEU A 207 1.94 14.81 14.59
CA LEU A 207 0.48 14.73 14.71
C LEU A 207 -0.21 14.83 13.34
N TYR A 208 0.24 15.73 12.47
CA TYR A 208 -0.29 15.85 11.12
C TYR A 208 -0.10 14.56 10.31
N GLU A 209 1.09 13.98 10.37
CA GLU A 209 1.40 12.73 9.67
C GLU A 209 0.55 11.56 10.20
N VAL A 210 0.41 11.42 11.52
CA VAL A 210 -0.43 10.38 12.13
C VAL A 210 -1.91 10.55 11.76
N VAL A 211 -2.45 11.78 11.82
CA VAL A 211 -3.82 12.09 11.40
C VAL A 211 -4.03 11.78 9.91
N SER A 212 -3.04 12.10 9.07
CA SER A 212 -3.09 11.79 7.64
C SER A 212 -3.16 10.28 7.40
N ILE A 213 -2.30 9.51 8.08
CA ILE A 213 -2.32 8.03 8.01
C ILE A 213 -3.67 7.48 8.47
N TYR A 214 -4.24 8.00 9.56
CA TYR A 214 -5.57 7.58 10.04
C TYR A 214 -6.66 7.75 8.98
N ASN A 215 -6.67 8.89 8.28
CA ASN A 215 -7.65 9.13 7.20
C ASN A 215 -7.45 8.18 6.03
N LEU A 216 -6.20 7.88 5.67
CA LEU A 216 -5.87 6.93 4.61
C LEU A 216 -6.28 5.49 4.96
N VAL A 217 -6.12 5.09 6.23
CA VAL A 217 -6.61 3.78 6.70
C VAL A 217 -8.14 3.70 6.64
N ALA A 218 -8.85 4.78 7.01
CA ALA A 218 -10.31 4.81 6.84
C ALA A 218 -10.71 4.66 5.35
N ALA A 219 -10.03 5.38 4.46
CA ALA A 219 -10.25 5.29 3.02
C ALA A 219 -9.88 3.91 2.44
N PHE A 220 -8.89 3.21 3.03
CA PHE A 220 -8.51 1.86 2.63
C PHE A 220 -9.63 0.84 2.89
N TYR A 221 -10.39 1.03 3.97
CA TYR A 221 -11.52 0.17 4.33
C TYR A 221 -12.87 0.63 3.75
N ASP A 222 -12.94 1.85 3.19
CA ASP A 222 -14.15 2.38 2.55
C ASP A 222 -14.50 1.59 1.29
N ARG A 223 -15.49 0.70 1.42
CA ARG A 223 -16.22 0.13 0.30
C ARG A 223 -17.42 1.03 0.02
N LYS A 224 -17.20 2.17 -0.63
CA LYS A 224 -18.34 2.95 -1.15
C LYS A 224 -19.22 2.06 -2.04
N ASN A 225 -20.38 1.69 -1.52
CA ASN A 225 -21.51 1.17 -2.28
C ASN A 225 -22.00 2.29 -3.21
N LYS A 226 -21.47 2.37 -4.43
CA LYS A 226 -22.15 3.10 -5.52
C LYS A 226 -23.22 2.17 -6.12
N SER A 227 -24.27 1.90 -5.35
CA SER A 227 -25.49 1.27 -5.85
C SER A 227 -26.70 1.75 -5.04
N GLU A 228 -26.83 3.05 -4.80
CA GLU A 228 -28.09 3.66 -4.36
C GLU A 228 -28.01 5.17 -4.60
N SER A 229 -28.35 5.56 -5.83
CA SER A 229 -28.88 6.89 -6.21
C SER A 229 -29.06 6.90 -7.72
N VAL A 230 -30.10 6.20 -8.18
CA VAL A 230 -30.78 6.61 -9.41
C VAL A 230 -31.98 7.44 -8.96
N PRO A 231 -31.98 8.77 -9.17
CA PRO A 231 -33.21 9.53 -9.28
C PRO A 231 -33.68 9.47 -10.75
N GLY A 232 -34.88 8.94 -10.95
CA GLY A 232 -35.56 8.84 -12.25
C GLY A 232 -36.78 7.97 -12.13
#